data_AF-A0A7V3AHB6-F1
#
_entry.id   AF-A0A7V3AHB6-F1
#
_cell.length_a   1.000
_cell.length_b   1.000
_cell.length_c   1.000
_cell.angle_alpha   90.00
_cell.angle_beta   90.00
_cell.angle_gamma   90.00
#
_symmetry.space_group_name_H-M   'P 1'
#
loop_
_entity.id
_entity.type
_entity.pdbx_description
1 polymer ?
#
loop_
_entity_poly.entity_id
_entity_poly.type
_entity_poly.pdbx_seq_one_letter_code
_entity_poly.pdbx_strand_id
1 'polypeptide(L)'
;MDSDREREIGIHLRTTQILVMALVLGSASFFAVVAILALTHAVGMPATGGLPLPALGCVLAALAVFSSFAVKSLLLHRARKQAQGVDEAASLLLPRYRVAHIVAGALCEGGALAVGIFVLVGGPGSLPWLAGGLISFLGFALHFPTREKLDAFLAESRR
;
A
#
# COMPACT_ATOMS: atom_id res chain seq x y z
N MET A 1 14.95 13.34 28.55
CA MET A 1 14.88 12.02 27.87
C MET A 1 13.57 11.85 27.09
N ASP A 2 12.42 12.28 27.60
CA ASP A 2 11.15 12.18 26.84
C ASP A 2 11.08 13.11 25.62
N SER A 3 11.64 14.32 25.69
CA SER A 3 11.61 15.27 24.55
C SER A 3 12.33 14.77 23.30
N ASP A 4 13.47 14.11 23.47
CA ASP A 4 14.29 13.62 22.35
C ASP A 4 13.62 12.42 21.68
N ARG A 5 13.01 11.55 22.50
CA ARG A 5 12.25 10.39 22.03
C ARG A 5 10.99 10.80 21.28
N GLU A 6 10.25 11.79 21.77
CA GLU A 6 9.09 12.32 21.06
C GLU A 6 9.47 12.93 19.70
N ARG A 7 10.60 13.63 19.65
CA ARG A 7 11.13 14.20 18.42
C ARG A 7 11.52 13.11 17.42
N GLU A 8 12.20 12.07 17.87
CA GLU A 8 12.57 10.91 17.06
C GLU A 8 11.33 10.22 16.48
N ILE A 9 10.35 9.90 17.32
CA ILE A 9 9.07 9.30 16.90
C ILE A 9 8.39 10.16 15.83
N GLY A 10 8.33 11.48 16.05
CA GLY A 10 7.74 12.42 15.10
C GLY A 10 8.44 12.41 13.74
N ILE A 11 9.77 12.39 13.72
CA ILE A 11 10.57 12.33 12.48
C ILE A 11 10.30 11.01 11.72
N HIS A 12 10.30 9.88 12.44
CA HIS A 12 10.05 8.56 11.84
C HIS A 12 8.64 8.45 11.27
N LEU A 13 7.63 8.91 12.01
CA LEU A 13 6.24 8.89 11.58
C LEU A 13 6.05 9.76 10.33
N ARG A 14 6.53 11.01 10.37
CA ARG A 14 6.41 11.95 9.24
C ARG A 14 7.10 11.41 7.99
N THR A 15 8.30 10.84 8.14
CA THR A 15 9.03 10.20 7.03
C THR A 15 8.20 9.05 6.43
N THR A 16 7.62 8.20 7.28
CA THR A 16 6.79 7.08 6.81
C THR A 16 5.52 7.56 6.10
N GLN A 17 4.86 8.61 6.62
CA GLN A 17 3.70 9.24 5.99
C GLN A 17 4.03 9.82 4.62
N ILE A 18 5.15 10.53 4.49
CA ILE A 18 5.62 11.07 3.21
C ILE A 18 5.84 9.95 2.19
N LEU A 19 6.50 8.85 2.61
CA LEU A 19 6.76 7.71 1.72
C LEU A 19 5.45 7.04 1.28
N VAL A 20 4.50 6.81 2.19
CA VAL A 20 3.20 6.23 1.82
C VAL A 20 2.41 7.17 0.90
N MET A 21 2.43 8.49 1.15
CA MET A 21 1.80 9.47 0.28
C MET A 21 2.43 9.52 -1.12
N ALA A 22 3.75 9.33 -1.22
CA ALA A 22 4.43 9.24 -2.50
C ALA A 22 3.95 8.02 -3.32
N LEU A 23 3.75 6.86 -2.69
CA LEU A 23 3.20 5.65 -3.33
C LEU A 23 1.75 5.87 -3.81
N VAL A 24 0.93 6.54 -2.98
CA VAL A 24 -0.45 6.90 -3.35
C VAL A 24 -0.46 7.84 -4.55
N LEU A 25 0.39 8.87 -4.54
CA LEU A 25 0.47 9.85 -5.62
C LEU A 25 0.98 9.23 -6.93
N GLY A 26 1.96 8.33 -6.85
CA GLY A 26 2.45 7.55 -8.00
C GLY A 26 1.35 6.66 -8.59
N SER A 27 0.60 5.96 -7.75
CA SER A 27 -0.56 5.17 -8.19
C SER A 27 -1.64 6.05 -8.84
N ALA A 28 -1.95 7.20 -8.24
CA ALA A 28 -2.96 8.12 -8.76
C ALA A 28 -2.56 8.74 -10.10
N SER A 29 -1.30 9.17 -10.25
CA SER A 29 -0.79 9.73 -11.50
C SER A 29 -0.78 8.67 -12.61
N PHE A 30 -0.42 7.42 -12.30
CA PHE A 30 -0.52 6.31 -13.24
C PHE A 30 -1.96 6.10 -13.72
N PHE A 31 -2.94 6.08 -12.83
CA PHE A 31 -4.36 5.95 -13.21
C PHE A 31 -4.86 7.12 -14.06
N ALA A 32 -4.40 8.34 -13.77
CA ALA A 32 -4.72 9.49 -14.60
C ALA A 32 -4.21 9.31 -16.04
N VAL A 33 -2.97 8.82 -16.21
CA VAL A 33 -2.41 8.49 -17.54
C VAL A 33 -3.21 7.37 -18.22
N VAL A 34 -3.51 6.28 -17.51
CA VAL A 34 -4.32 5.17 -18.06
C VAL A 34 -5.69 5.66 -18.51
N ALA A 35 -6.36 6.51 -17.73
CA ALA A 35 -7.65 7.08 -18.08
C ALA A 35 -7.56 7.95 -19.34
N ILE A 36 -6.54 8.80 -19.46
CA ILE A 36 -6.32 9.61 -20.67
C ILE A 36 -6.11 8.71 -21.90
N LEU A 37 -5.25 7.70 -21.80
CA LEU A 37 -4.98 6.77 -22.91
C LEU A 37 -6.22 5.96 -23.32
N ALA A 38 -7.04 5.55 -22.34
CA ALA A 38 -8.29 4.84 -22.60
C ALA A 38 -9.31 5.74 -23.33
N LEU A 39 -9.41 7.02 -22.94
CA LEU A 39 -10.30 8.00 -23.57
C LEU A 39 -9.87 8.39 -24.99
N THR A 40 -8.57 8.38 -25.29
CA THR A 40 -8.05 8.66 -26.64
C THR A 40 -8.02 7.45 -27.56
N HIS A 41 -8.57 6.30 -27.12
CA HIS A 41 -8.54 5.03 -27.84
C HIS A 41 -7.12 4.55 -28.22
N ALA A 42 -6.09 5.02 -27.50
CA ALA A 42 -4.69 4.64 -27.70
C ALA A 42 -4.31 3.31 -26.99
N VAL A 43 -5.30 2.46 -26.73
CA VAL A 43 -5.19 1.24 -25.92
C VAL A 43 -5.61 0.02 -26.72
N GLY A 44 -5.35 -1.19 -26.20
CA GLY A 44 -5.54 -2.46 -26.90
C GLY A 44 -6.94 -2.69 -27.50
N MET A 45 -7.08 -3.69 -28.36
CA MET A 45 -8.39 -4.09 -28.86
C MET A 45 -9.08 -5.03 -27.86
N PRO A 46 -10.40 -4.89 -27.64
CA PRO A 46 -11.12 -5.80 -26.75
C PRO A 46 -11.01 -7.24 -27.26
N ALA A 47 -10.52 -8.13 -26.41
CA ALA A 47 -10.50 -9.56 -26.71
C ALA A 47 -11.94 -10.06 -26.84
N THR A 48 -12.28 -10.62 -28.00
CA THR A 48 -13.60 -11.19 -28.26
C THR A 48 -13.60 -12.67 -27.84
N GLY A 49 -14.21 -12.95 -26.68
CA GLY A 49 -14.34 -14.30 -26.12
C GLY A 49 -13.36 -14.58 -24.98
N GLY A 50 -13.89 -14.88 -23.79
CA GLY A 50 -13.13 -15.18 -22.58
C GLY A 50 -13.51 -14.31 -21.38
N LEU A 51 -12.89 -14.57 -20.22
CA LEU A 51 -13.00 -13.68 -19.05
C LEU A 51 -12.39 -12.31 -19.41
N PRO A 52 -13.05 -11.19 -19.07
CA PRO A 52 -12.51 -9.87 -19.35
C PRO A 52 -11.19 -9.70 -18.59
N LEU A 53 -10.10 -9.48 -19.32
CA LEU A 53 -8.75 -9.25 -18.77
C LEU A 53 -8.74 -8.26 -17.58
N PRO A 54 -9.45 -7.11 -17.63
CA PRO A 54 -9.54 -6.19 -16.49
C PRO A 54 -10.10 -6.81 -15.18
N ALA A 55 -10.96 -7.83 -15.27
CA ALA A 55 -11.45 -8.54 -14.09
C ALA A 55 -10.33 -9.33 -13.40
N LEU A 56 -9.39 -9.91 -14.16
CA LEU A 56 -8.20 -10.54 -13.60
C LEU A 56 -7.33 -9.51 -12.88
N GLY A 57 -7.19 -8.30 -13.44
CA GLY A 57 -6.54 -7.18 -12.77
C GLY A 57 -7.18 -6.86 -11.41
N CYS A 58 -8.52 -6.84 -11.33
CA CYS A 58 -9.24 -6.61 -10.08
C CYS A 58 -9.03 -7.72 -9.05
N VAL A 59 -9.00 -8.98 -9.50
CA VAL A 59 -8.68 -10.13 -8.62
C VAL A 59 -7.26 -10.00 -8.08
N LEU A 60 -6.28 -9.65 -8.92
CA LEU A 60 -4.90 -9.44 -8.49
C LEU A 60 -4.78 -8.27 -7.52
N ALA A 61 -5.50 -7.16 -7.74
CA ALA A 61 -5.54 -6.05 -6.80
C ALA A 61 -6.12 -6.46 -5.45
N ALA A 62 -7.22 -7.20 -5.44
CA ALA A 62 -7.82 -7.72 -4.21
C ALA A 62 -6.84 -8.64 -3.45
N LEU A 63 -6.15 -9.54 -4.16
CA LEU A 63 -5.12 -10.41 -3.58
C LEU A 63 -3.93 -9.62 -3.04
N ALA A 64 -3.47 -8.60 -3.76
CA ALA A 64 -2.38 -7.74 -3.33
C ALA A 64 -2.75 -6.93 -2.08
N VAL A 65 -3.97 -6.37 -2.03
CA VAL A 65 -4.48 -5.68 -0.85
C VAL A 65 -4.63 -6.65 0.32
N PHE A 66 -5.22 -7.83 0.13
CA PHE A 66 -5.35 -8.82 1.20
C PHE A 66 -4.00 -9.28 1.74
N SER A 67 -3.06 -9.63 0.85
CA SER A 67 -1.70 -10.04 1.23
C SER A 67 -0.93 -8.93 1.93
N SER A 68 -1.19 -7.65 1.62
CA SER A 68 -0.57 -6.51 2.33
C SER A 68 -0.88 -6.50 3.83
N PHE A 69 -2.11 -6.88 4.23
CA PHE A 69 -2.46 -7.03 5.64
C PHE A 69 -1.70 -8.18 6.30
N ALA A 70 -1.67 -9.34 5.65
CA ALA A 70 -0.98 -10.52 6.16
C ALA A 70 0.53 -10.28 6.31
N VAL A 71 1.17 -9.73 5.28
CA VAL A 71 2.61 -9.41 5.27
C VAL A 71 2.95 -8.36 6.32
N LYS A 72 2.18 -7.27 6.40
CA LYS A 72 2.37 -6.23 7.42
C LYS A 72 2.26 -6.81 8.83
N SER A 73 1.20 -7.57 9.09
CA SER A 73 0.97 -8.21 10.39
C SER A 73 2.13 -9.13 10.77
N LEU A 74 2.59 -9.96 9.83
CA LEU A 74 3.74 -10.84 10.02
C LEU A 74 5.04 -10.07 10.32
N LEU A 75 5.31 -9.00 9.59
CA LEU A 75 6.51 -8.17 9.79
C LEU A 75 6.48 -7.48 11.16
N LEU A 76 5.34 -6.90 11.55
CA LEU A 76 5.17 -6.27 12.85
C LEU A 76 5.28 -7.28 13.99
N HIS A 77 4.69 -8.48 13.84
CA HIS A 77 4.80 -9.55 14.83
C HIS A 77 6.26 -10.00 15.01
N ARG A 78 6.99 -10.24 13.92
CA ARG A 78 8.42 -10.59 13.97
C ARG A 78 9.26 -9.48 14.60
N ALA A 79 8.97 -8.22 14.28
CA ALA A 79 9.65 -7.06 14.84
C ALA A 79 9.53 -7.01 16.37
N ARG A 80 8.33 -7.29 16.90
CA ARG A 80 8.07 -7.38 18.34
C ARG A 80 8.82 -8.51 18.99
N LYS A 81 8.74 -9.72 18.43
CA LYS A 81 9.45 -10.89 18.96
C LYS A 81 10.96 -10.64 19.08
N GLN A 82 11.54 -9.94 18.11
CA GLN A 82 12.96 -9.58 18.12
C GLN A 82 13.32 -8.44 19.09
N ALA A 83 12.35 -7.70 19.61
CA ALA A 83 12.59 -6.61 20.56
C ALA A 83 12.34 -7.02 22.02
N GLN A 84 11.88 -8.26 22.25
CA GLN A 84 11.67 -8.79 23.60
C GLN A 84 13.01 -8.88 24.35
N GLY A 85 13.05 -8.30 25.55
CA GLY A 85 14.25 -8.31 26.42
C GLY A 85 15.34 -7.34 26.00
N VAL A 86 15.07 -6.39 25.10
CA VAL A 86 16.01 -5.32 24.72
C VAL A 86 15.65 -4.02 25.43
N ASP A 87 16.58 -3.47 26.21
CA ASP A 87 16.37 -2.23 26.99
C ASP A 87 15.95 -1.03 26.13
N GLU A 88 16.42 -0.97 24.87
CA GLU A 88 16.03 0.05 23.88
C GLU A 88 15.15 -0.50 22.76
N ALA A 89 14.11 -1.26 23.09
CA ALA A 89 13.19 -1.84 22.10
C ALA A 89 12.66 -0.81 21.07
N ALA A 90 12.46 0.45 21.46
CA ALA A 90 11.89 1.47 20.57
C ALA A 90 12.77 1.81 19.36
N SER A 91 14.09 1.92 19.54
CA SER A 91 15.03 2.26 18.45
C SER A 91 15.09 1.14 17.40
N LEU A 92 14.84 -0.12 17.81
CA LEU A 92 14.71 -1.27 16.91
C LEU A 92 13.33 -1.36 16.23
N LEU A 93 12.27 -0.95 16.93
CA LEU A 93 10.90 -1.10 16.47
C LEU A 93 10.49 -0.03 15.45
N LEU A 94 10.97 1.22 15.60
CA LEU A 94 10.61 2.32 14.70
C LEU A 94 11.00 2.07 13.22
N PRO A 95 12.23 1.63 12.89
CA PRO A 95 12.59 1.31 11.52
C PRO A 95 11.78 0.13 10.95
N ARG A 96 11.50 -0.89 11.76
CA ARG A 96 10.72 -2.07 11.34
C ARG A 96 9.25 -1.73 11.09
N TYR A 97 8.67 -0.86 11.92
CA TYR A 97 7.33 -0.33 11.71
C TYR A 97 7.22 0.40 10.37
N ARG A 98 8.21 1.26 10.07
CA ARG A 98 8.30 1.96 8.78
C ARG A 98 8.38 0.98 7.61
N VAL A 99 9.29 -0.01 7.67
CA VAL A 99 9.43 -1.02 6.61
C VAL A 99 8.13 -1.78 6.38
N ALA A 100 7.44 -2.21 7.45
CA ALA A 100 6.17 -2.92 7.31
C ALA A 100 5.09 -2.10 6.59
N HIS A 101 5.04 -0.78 6.85
CA HIS A 101 4.10 0.12 6.18
C HIS A 101 4.45 0.37 4.72
N ILE A 102 5.74 0.55 4.40
CA ILE A 102 6.20 0.72 3.02
C ILE A 102 5.90 -0.55 2.20
N VAL A 103 6.21 -1.73 2.75
CA VAL A 103 5.94 -3.02 2.07
C VAL A 103 4.45 -3.21 1.83
N ALA A 104 3.60 -2.88 2.81
CA ALA A 104 2.15 -2.93 2.63
C ALA A 104 1.66 -1.97 1.55
N GLY A 105 2.20 -0.75 1.54
CA GLY A 105 1.91 0.25 0.51
C GLY A 105 2.35 -0.20 -0.89
N ALA A 106 3.54 -0.76 -1.03
CA ALA A 106 4.06 -1.26 -2.31
C ALA A 106 3.21 -2.43 -2.87
N LEU A 107 2.65 -3.28 -2.00
CA LEU A 107 1.70 -4.30 -2.44
C LEU A 107 0.39 -3.68 -2.95
N CYS A 108 -0.14 -2.66 -2.27
CA CYS A 108 -1.33 -1.93 -2.73
C CYS A 108 -1.06 -1.24 -4.08
N GLU A 109 0.10 -0.60 -4.24
CA GLU A 109 0.58 -0.01 -5.50
C GLU A 109 0.64 -1.06 -6.60
N GLY A 110 1.30 -2.19 -6.36
CA GLY A 110 1.41 -3.28 -7.34
C GLY A 110 0.04 -3.79 -7.80
N GLY A 111 -0.93 -3.89 -6.89
CA GLY A 111 -2.32 -4.20 -7.24
C GLY A 111 -2.98 -3.13 -8.11
N ALA A 112 -2.74 -1.85 -7.80
CA ALA A 112 -3.27 -0.73 -8.57
C ALA A 112 -2.69 -0.75 -10.00
N LEU A 113 -1.36 -0.88 -10.11
CA LEU A 113 -0.66 -0.98 -11.38
C LEU A 113 -1.17 -2.15 -12.22
N ALA A 114 -1.39 -3.32 -11.61
CA ALA A 114 -1.96 -4.47 -12.30
C ALA A 114 -3.32 -4.11 -12.94
N VAL A 115 -4.26 -3.53 -12.19
CA VAL A 115 -5.56 -3.10 -12.76
C VAL A 115 -5.38 -2.18 -13.96
N GLY A 116 -4.54 -1.14 -13.83
CA GLY A 116 -4.33 -0.19 -14.92
C GLY A 116 -3.68 -0.84 -16.16
N ILE A 117 -2.72 -1.74 -15.97
CA ILE A 117 -2.10 -2.50 -17.09
C ILE A 117 -3.15 -3.37 -17.79
N PHE A 118 -3.96 -4.11 -17.04
CA PHE A 118 -5.01 -4.96 -17.63
C PHE A 118 -6.11 -4.14 -18.33
N VAL A 119 -6.38 -2.91 -17.89
CA VAL A 119 -7.24 -1.95 -18.60
C VAL A 119 -6.60 -1.50 -19.92
N LEU A 120 -5.32 -1.10 -19.91
CA LEU A 120 -4.59 -0.72 -21.12
C LEU A 120 -4.56 -1.84 -22.16
N VAL A 121 -4.41 -3.09 -21.73
CA VAL A 121 -4.41 -4.26 -22.61
C VAL A 121 -5.84 -4.64 -23.05
N GLY A 122 -6.81 -4.53 -22.14
CA GLY A 122 -8.21 -4.92 -22.39
C GLY A 122 -8.99 -3.97 -23.30
N GLY A 123 -8.48 -2.75 -23.53
CA GLY A 123 -9.01 -1.82 -24.52
C GLY A 123 -10.09 -0.85 -24.01
N PRO A 124 -10.65 0.01 -24.89
CA PRO A 124 -11.39 1.21 -24.47
C PRO A 124 -12.74 0.91 -23.79
N GLY A 125 -13.34 -0.25 -24.04
CA GLY A 125 -14.56 -0.70 -23.34
C GLY A 125 -14.36 -1.03 -21.86
N SER A 126 -13.12 -0.94 -21.35
CA SER A 126 -12.76 -1.36 -20.00
C SER A 126 -12.69 -0.24 -18.95
N LEU A 127 -13.07 0.99 -19.30
CA LEU A 127 -13.12 2.14 -18.37
C LEU A 127 -13.79 1.85 -17.01
N PRO A 128 -14.94 1.14 -16.93
CA PRO A 128 -15.56 0.83 -15.64
C PRO A 128 -14.66 0.03 -14.69
N TRP A 129 -13.71 -0.74 -15.22
CA TRP A 129 -12.80 -1.55 -14.42
C TRP A 129 -11.71 -0.73 -13.72
N LEU A 130 -11.50 0.53 -14.11
CA LEU A 130 -10.67 1.45 -13.33
C LEU A 130 -11.22 1.69 -11.92
N ALA A 131 -12.53 1.51 -11.71
CA ALA A 131 -13.10 1.50 -10.36
C ALA A 131 -12.51 0.39 -9.48
N GLY A 132 -12.03 -0.72 -10.07
CA GLY A 132 -11.28 -1.75 -9.35
C GLY A 132 -9.98 -1.24 -8.74
N GLY A 133 -9.37 -0.20 -9.32
CA GLY A 133 -8.22 0.50 -8.74
C GLY A 133 -8.53 1.15 -7.39
N LEU A 134 -9.78 1.51 -7.12
CA LEU A 134 -10.21 2.05 -5.83
C LEU A 134 -9.97 1.09 -4.67
N ILE A 135 -9.94 -0.23 -4.93
CA ILE A 135 -9.62 -1.26 -3.92
C ILE A 135 -8.21 -1.02 -3.36
N SER A 136 -7.24 -0.72 -4.22
CA SER A 136 -5.87 -0.40 -3.78
C SER A 136 -5.79 0.90 -3.00
N PHE A 137 -6.55 1.94 -3.40
CA PHE A 137 -6.63 3.21 -2.65
C PHE A 137 -7.25 3.03 -1.26
N LEU A 138 -8.25 2.16 -1.14
CA LEU A 138 -8.79 1.77 0.17
C LEU A 138 -7.72 1.05 1.00
N GLY A 139 -6.94 0.15 0.39
CA GLY A 139 -5.78 -0.49 1.02
C GLY A 139 -4.78 0.53 1.57
N PHE A 140 -4.41 1.54 0.78
CA PHE A 140 -3.54 2.63 1.24
C PHE A 140 -4.12 3.40 2.43
N ALA A 141 -5.41 3.75 2.39
CA ALA A 141 -6.07 4.46 3.49
C ALA A 141 -6.06 3.63 4.78
N LEU A 142 -6.35 2.34 4.69
CA LEU A 142 -6.33 1.41 5.83
C LEU A 142 -4.91 1.22 6.39
N HIS A 143 -3.90 1.21 5.51
CA HIS A 143 -2.50 1.11 5.90
C HIS A 143 -1.87 2.41 6.34
N PHE A 144 -2.54 3.56 6.20
CA PHE A 144 -1.91 4.85 6.48
C PHE A 144 -1.34 4.90 7.91
N PRO A 145 -0.06 5.28 8.07
CA PRO A 145 0.60 5.34 9.38
C PRO A 145 0.11 6.56 10.15
N THR A 146 -0.55 6.34 11.28
CA THR A 146 -0.99 7.39 12.20
C THR A 146 -0.24 7.28 13.52
N ARG A 147 -0.29 8.36 14.32
CA ARG A 147 0.35 8.39 15.64
C ARG A 147 -0.27 7.34 16.57
N GLU A 148 -1.59 7.21 16.53
CA GLU A 148 -2.35 6.26 17.34
C GLU A 148 -1.94 4.81 17.05
N LYS A 149 -1.77 4.46 15.77
CA LYS A 149 -1.32 3.11 15.36
C LYS A 149 0.11 2.83 15.82
N LEU A 150 0.99 3.83 15.78
CA LEU A 150 2.37 3.69 16.23
C LEU A 150 2.45 3.54 17.75
N ASP A 151 1.71 4.37 18.49
CA ASP A 151 1.67 4.33 19.95
C ASP A 151 1.08 3.00 20.45
N ALA A 152 0.00 2.52 19.83
CA ALA A 152 -0.55 1.19 20.10
C ALA A 152 0.47 0.07 19.83
N PHE A 153 1.21 0.16 18.72
CA PHE A 153 2.24 -0.80 18.38
C PHE A 153 3.38 -0.85 19.41
N LEU A 154 3.83 0.32 19.89
CA LEU A 154 4.88 0.44 20.91
C LEU A 154 4.38 0.02 22.31
N ALA A 155 3.12 0.29 22.64
CA ALA A 155 2.51 -0.12 23.91
C ALA A 155 2.39 -1.65 24.01
N GLU A 156 1.94 -2.31 22.94
CA GLU A 156 1.84 -3.76 22.88
C GLU A 156 3.20 -4.47 22.99
N SER A 157 4.31 -3.83 22.60
CA SER A 157 5.66 -4.41 22.76
C SER A 157 6.23 -4.34 24.17
N ARG A 158 5.60 -3.59 25.08
CA ARG A 158 6.02 -3.52 26.50
C ARG A 158 5.35 -4.57 27.38
N ARG A 159 4.37 -5.31 26.84
CA ARG A 159 3.69 -6.42 27.50
C ARG A 159 4.40 -7.74 27.17
#